data_AF-A0A7W3W6R6-F1
#
_entry.id   AF-A0A7W3W6R6-F1
#
_cell.length_a   1.000
_cell.length_b   1.000
_cell.length_c   1.000
_cell.angle_alpha   90.00
_cell.angle_beta   90.00
_cell.angle_gamma   90.00
#
_symmetry.space_group_name_H-M   'P 1'
#
loop_
_entity.id
_entity.type
_entity.pdbx_description
1 polymer ?
#
loop_
_entity_poly.entity_id
_entity_poly.type
_entity_poly.pdbx_seq_one_letter_code
_entity_poly.pdbx_strand_id
1 'polypeptide(L)'
;MPAQHDTMTIVLGCPGCPPLALDDAARLWVQLPEKVRAKARFVQYGPMQVPGEAAIGQALADLLGKPVAFYAGVPVGSPQLPTLRTVLYDGRLGWRPFTTELGYEPRSGDETPLPELLSHRPPIHGLDQVSPAVYWYSPDAVVEVVQSGLLVRPPQDGPSSAAIREIGLDAAVHNLTFDAADEGSASRMRLLAEDLLARLDEQTRRMSRVLPAAALLAERARPRVAARALDAIESGHPAPVAVAAPPAAYLPAAPAALGIAAPTEVPGAIAAPAPVPAAVPAPVKPEAPAEPPVKVSAAPPAAKPITQLAPADVAPAKPVEPPVAKVPAPEKLPAAPASDKPKPAPAELRFQETPGAESTALLPKRGADKERQWLRKSLGAEYGLMSNTVARILSEHPGFQGVLSTSSSAEVLTDAVAVQLYLSPKGSTIDAGLRRGANGPHVPVARCVVAGLSRLPSHRGPATFATELPPSAWPLLDGRKVLTEWGFLNALTHPSSAVDGETDVLVWSITGRRTKLLEPSEGGVENRVLFVPGTSFKVLETRKPAAGARGAVLLRELTASEIDETGRVANDRASLDELAMNSLRQTVQTWAEAGEDLVATVMDEQAAERFGALPGLA
;
A
#
# COMPACT_ATOMS: atom_id res chain seq x y z
N MET A 1 -21.99 -14.88 13.60
CA MET A 1 -20.90 -15.42 12.77
C MET A 1 -21.51 -15.89 11.44
N PRO A 2 -20.99 -15.47 10.29
CA PRO A 2 -21.53 -15.87 9.00
C PRO A 2 -21.12 -17.31 8.66
N ALA A 3 -22.03 -18.08 8.04
CA ALA A 3 -21.73 -19.41 7.52
C ALA A 3 -20.97 -19.28 6.19
N GLN A 4 -19.78 -19.88 6.09
CA GLN A 4 -18.97 -19.89 4.88
C GLN A 4 -19.18 -21.21 4.13
N HIS A 5 -19.24 -21.17 2.80
CA HIS A 5 -19.55 -22.36 1.99
C HIS A 5 -18.40 -23.39 1.94
N ASP A 6 -17.15 -22.94 2.14
CA ASP A 6 -15.95 -23.78 1.97
C ASP A 6 -15.18 -24.07 3.26
N THR A 7 -15.60 -23.50 4.40
CA THR A 7 -14.95 -23.74 5.70
C THR A 7 -15.97 -24.09 6.77
N MET A 8 -15.55 -24.90 7.74
CA MET A 8 -16.34 -25.19 8.94
C MET A 8 -15.68 -24.51 10.14
N THR A 9 -16.34 -23.49 10.69
CA THR A 9 -15.80 -22.79 11.86
C THR A 9 -16.21 -23.51 13.15
N ILE A 10 -15.24 -23.94 13.93
CA ILE A 10 -15.42 -24.56 15.25
C ILE A 10 -15.12 -23.50 16.31
N VAL A 11 -16.15 -23.07 17.03
CA VAL A 11 -16.03 -22.05 18.07
C VAL A 11 -15.69 -22.70 19.41
N LEU A 12 -14.61 -22.24 20.04
CA LEU A 12 -14.09 -22.79 21.28
C LEU A 12 -14.38 -21.84 22.46
N GLY A 13 -15.16 -22.34 23.41
CA GLY A 13 -15.54 -21.62 24.62
C GLY A 13 -16.58 -20.53 24.40
N CYS A 14 -16.89 -19.81 25.48
CA CYS A 14 -17.80 -18.69 25.50
C CYS A 14 -17.31 -17.64 26.52
N PRO A 15 -17.28 -16.33 26.19
CA PRO A 15 -16.91 -15.28 27.12
C PRO A 15 -17.76 -15.33 28.41
N GLY A 16 -17.11 -15.19 29.56
CA GLY A 16 -17.78 -15.24 30.88
C GLY A 16 -18.22 -16.63 31.35
N CYS A 17 -17.97 -17.69 30.58
CA CYS A 17 -18.20 -19.08 31.01
C CYS A 17 -16.92 -19.71 31.60
N PRO A 18 -17.04 -20.83 32.35
CA PRO A 18 -15.89 -21.59 32.80
C PRO A 18 -14.98 -22.01 31.64
N PRO A 19 -13.65 -22.10 31.85
CA PRO A 19 -12.70 -22.52 30.82
C PRO A 19 -13.04 -23.91 30.25
N LEU A 20 -13.14 -24.03 28.91
CA LEU A 20 -13.42 -25.28 28.21
C LEU A 20 -12.14 -26.15 28.13
N ALA A 21 -12.27 -27.47 28.34
CA ALA A 21 -11.15 -28.39 28.23
C ALA A 21 -10.76 -28.68 26.77
N LEU A 22 -9.47 -28.79 26.49
CA LEU A 22 -8.98 -29.16 25.15
C LEU A 22 -9.48 -30.55 24.70
N ASP A 23 -9.65 -31.49 25.64
CA ASP A 23 -10.19 -32.82 25.36
C ASP A 23 -11.59 -32.78 24.75
N ASP A 24 -12.43 -31.82 25.13
CA ASP A 24 -13.77 -31.67 24.58
C ASP A 24 -13.72 -31.23 23.11
N ALA A 25 -12.81 -30.31 22.78
CA ALA A 25 -12.56 -29.89 21.41
C ALA A 25 -12.00 -31.06 20.56
N ALA A 26 -11.10 -31.87 21.13
CA ALA A 26 -10.54 -33.03 20.46
C ALA A 26 -11.59 -34.12 20.21
N ARG A 27 -12.48 -34.40 21.18
CA ARG A 27 -13.59 -35.35 21.01
C ARG A 27 -14.52 -34.94 19.87
N LEU A 28 -14.87 -33.65 19.78
CA LEU A 28 -15.66 -33.13 18.66
C LEU A 28 -14.94 -33.36 17.33
N TRP A 29 -13.66 -33.00 17.25
CA TRP A 29 -12.86 -33.12 16.03
C TRP A 29 -12.79 -34.54 15.49
N VAL A 30 -12.53 -35.51 16.36
CA VAL A 30 -12.41 -36.94 15.99
C VAL A 30 -13.75 -37.50 15.46
N GLN A 31 -14.88 -36.92 15.84
CA GLN A 31 -16.19 -37.33 15.30
C GLN A 31 -16.48 -36.77 13.90
N LEU A 32 -15.72 -35.76 13.44
CA LEU A 32 -15.92 -35.17 12.12
C LEU A 32 -15.42 -36.12 11.01
N PRO A 33 -16.10 -36.17 9.85
CA PRO A 33 -15.56 -36.82 8.66
C PRO A 33 -14.24 -36.21 8.22
N GLU A 34 -13.32 -37.02 7.68
CA GLU A 34 -11.98 -36.57 7.26
C GLU A 34 -12.02 -35.40 6.26
N LYS A 35 -12.94 -35.45 5.29
CA LYS A 35 -13.15 -34.35 4.32
C LYS A 35 -13.57 -33.03 4.97
N VAL A 36 -14.21 -33.08 6.14
CA VAL A 36 -14.65 -31.91 6.90
C VAL A 36 -13.51 -31.38 7.77
N ARG A 37 -12.70 -32.28 8.35
CA ARG A 37 -11.51 -31.92 9.14
C ARG A 37 -10.54 -31.03 8.35
N ALA A 38 -10.27 -31.36 7.08
CA ALA A 38 -9.40 -30.55 6.23
C ALA A 38 -9.92 -29.10 6.01
N LYS A 39 -11.23 -28.89 6.11
CA LYS A 39 -11.91 -27.60 5.93
C LYS A 39 -12.21 -26.88 7.25
N ALA A 40 -11.88 -27.50 8.37
CA ALA A 40 -12.25 -26.96 9.67
C ALA A 40 -11.25 -25.88 10.11
N ARG A 41 -11.78 -24.84 10.76
CA ARG A 41 -11.03 -23.71 11.31
C ARG A 41 -11.49 -23.49 12.73
N PHE A 42 -10.58 -23.55 13.68
CA PHE A 42 -10.88 -23.26 15.08
C PHE A 42 -10.88 -21.76 15.31
N VAL A 43 -11.72 -21.30 16.24
CA VAL A 43 -11.67 -19.93 16.73
C VAL A 43 -11.87 -19.91 18.22
N GLN A 44 -10.93 -19.27 18.93
CA GLN A 44 -11.09 -19.03 20.35
C GLN A 44 -12.11 -17.91 20.56
N TYR A 45 -13.21 -18.23 21.25
CA TYR A 45 -14.22 -17.26 21.62
C TYR A 45 -14.27 -17.01 23.12
N GLY A 46 -13.87 -17.99 23.94
CA GLY A 46 -13.80 -17.86 25.40
C GLY A 46 -12.55 -18.46 26.03
N PRO A 47 -12.50 -18.55 27.37
CA PRO A 47 -11.37 -19.14 28.07
C PRO A 47 -11.26 -20.65 27.78
N MET A 48 -10.02 -21.13 27.71
CA MET A 48 -9.66 -22.54 27.46
C MET A 48 -8.68 -23.02 28.53
N GLN A 49 -8.81 -24.28 28.94
CA GLN A 49 -7.82 -24.93 29.80
C GLN A 49 -6.71 -25.49 28.92
N VAL A 50 -5.52 -24.90 29.01
CA VAL A 50 -4.35 -25.31 28.22
C VAL A 50 -3.24 -25.77 29.16
N PRO A 51 -2.64 -26.94 28.94
CA PRO A 51 -1.48 -27.39 29.70
C PRO A 51 -0.25 -26.51 29.43
N GLY A 52 0.34 -25.97 30.50
CA GLY A 52 1.57 -25.18 30.43
C GLY A 52 1.40 -23.79 29.79
N GLU A 53 2.51 -23.19 29.35
CA GLU A 53 2.52 -21.87 28.68
C GLU A 53 2.32 -21.97 27.15
N ALA A 54 1.89 -23.13 26.64
CA ALA A 54 1.70 -23.34 25.21
C ALA A 54 0.52 -22.53 24.65
N ALA A 55 0.63 -22.11 23.39
CA ALA A 55 -0.51 -21.56 22.66
C ALA A 55 -1.59 -22.66 22.47
N ILE A 56 -2.88 -22.28 22.56
CA ILE A 56 -4.02 -23.20 22.38
C ILE A 56 -3.90 -24.01 21.08
N GLY A 57 -3.49 -23.36 19.99
CA GLY A 57 -3.34 -24.02 18.69
C GLY A 57 -2.29 -25.11 18.71
N GLN A 58 -1.14 -24.87 19.35
CA GLN A 58 -0.08 -25.86 19.48
C GLN A 58 -0.52 -27.04 20.35
N ALA A 59 -1.11 -26.75 21.52
CA ALA A 59 -1.59 -27.78 22.43
C ALA A 59 -2.65 -28.68 21.78
N LEU A 60 -3.51 -28.11 20.92
CA LEU A 60 -4.51 -28.87 20.18
C LEU A 60 -3.90 -29.69 19.03
N ALA A 61 -2.91 -29.14 18.30
CA ALA A 61 -2.19 -29.87 17.26
C ALA A 61 -1.49 -31.11 17.83
N ASP A 62 -0.80 -30.93 18.97
CA ASP A 62 -0.10 -31.99 19.70
C ASP A 62 -1.08 -33.06 20.18
N LEU A 63 -2.20 -32.65 20.81
CA LEU A 63 -3.22 -33.57 21.31
C LEU A 63 -3.86 -34.40 20.18
N LEU A 64 -4.05 -33.81 19.01
CA LEU A 64 -4.66 -34.48 17.85
C LEU A 64 -3.65 -35.27 17.01
N GLY A 65 -2.35 -35.01 17.14
CA GLY A 65 -1.31 -35.55 16.26
C GLY A 65 -1.54 -35.19 14.79
N LYS A 66 -2.20 -34.05 14.51
CA LYS A 66 -2.56 -33.57 13.17
C LYS A 66 -2.44 -32.05 13.09
N PRO A 67 -2.13 -31.49 11.90
CA PRO A 67 -2.15 -30.06 11.70
C PRO A 67 -3.55 -29.48 11.96
N VAL A 68 -3.59 -28.32 12.60
CA VAL A 68 -4.82 -27.56 12.85
C VAL A 68 -4.64 -26.11 12.41
N ALA A 69 -5.75 -25.51 11.97
CA ALA A 69 -5.79 -24.12 11.54
C ALA A 69 -6.73 -23.32 12.45
N PHE A 70 -6.26 -22.15 12.90
CA PHE A 70 -7.00 -21.23 13.77
C PHE A 70 -7.23 -19.90 13.05
N TYR A 71 -8.43 -19.35 13.20
CA TYR A 71 -8.64 -17.93 12.94
C TYR A 71 -8.05 -17.09 14.06
N ALA A 72 -7.37 -16.01 13.70
CA ALA A 72 -6.83 -15.01 14.63
C ALA A 72 -7.91 -14.10 15.26
N GLY A 73 -9.18 -14.37 14.99
CA GLY A 73 -10.34 -13.66 15.53
C GLY A 73 -11.64 -14.32 15.06
N VAL A 74 -12.78 -13.80 15.49
CA VAL A 74 -14.10 -14.30 15.09
C VAL A 74 -14.52 -13.69 13.76
N PRO A 75 -14.97 -14.51 12.78
CA PRO A 75 -15.60 -14.02 11.56
C PRO A 75 -16.91 -13.28 11.86
N VAL A 76 -17.01 -12.05 11.39
CA VAL A 76 -18.21 -11.20 11.46
C VAL A 76 -18.53 -10.59 10.10
N GLY A 77 -19.73 -10.03 9.94
CA GLY A 77 -20.19 -9.42 8.69
C GLY A 77 -20.88 -10.41 7.75
N SER A 78 -20.72 -10.18 6.44
CA SER A 78 -21.38 -10.95 5.39
C SER A 78 -20.70 -12.32 5.16
N PRO A 79 -21.46 -13.38 4.83
CA PRO A 79 -20.93 -14.67 4.37
C PRO A 79 -19.97 -14.62 3.18
N GLN A 80 -20.15 -13.65 2.28
CA GLN A 80 -19.36 -13.51 1.07
C GLN A 80 -18.03 -12.78 1.32
N LEU A 81 -17.99 -11.90 2.32
CA LEU A 81 -16.81 -11.11 2.70
C LEU A 81 -16.68 -11.02 4.23
N PRO A 82 -16.36 -12.14 4.90
CA PRO A 82 -16.23 -12.16 6.35
C PRO A 82 -15.01 -11.34 6.78
N THR A 83 -15.20 -10.50 7.80
CA THR A 83 -14.11 -9.75 8.43
C THR A 83 -13.82 -10.35 9.79
N LEU A 84 -12.56 -10.64 10.11
CA LEU A 84 -12.17 -11.14 11.42
C LEU A 84 -12.06 -10.01 12.45
N ARG A 85 -12.44 -10.28 13.69
CA ARG A 85 -12.31 -9.37 14.84
C ARG A 85 -11.79 -10.12 16.04
N THR A 86 -10.84 -9.55 16.77
CA THR A 86 -10.43 -10.11 18.06
C THR A 86 -11.62 -10.08 19.03
N VAL A 87 -11.60 -10.93 20.05
CA VAL A 87 -12.65 -11.00 21.09
C VAL A 87 -12.01 -10.72 22.43
N LEU A 88 -12.49 -9.67 23.09
CA LEU A 88 -12.07 -9.29 24.44
C LEU A 88 -12.60 -10.31 25.47
N TYR A 89 -12.05 -10.28 26.68
CA TYR A 89 -12.45 -11.22 27.74
C TYR A 89 -13.95 -11.16 28.09
N ASP A 90 -14.57 -9.99 27.88
CA ASP A 90 -16.00 -9.73 28.11
C ASP A 90 -16.88 -10.05 26.89
N GLY A 91 -16.30 -10.60 25.82
CA GLY A 91 -16.98 -10.97 24.59
C GLY A 91 -17.19 -9.83 23.60
N ARG A 92 -16.79 -8.59 23.93
CA ARG A 92 -16.83 -7.49 22.95
C ARG A 92 -15.82 -7.70 21.84
N LEU A 93 -16.16 -7.22 20.65
CA LEU A 93 -15.26 -7.27 19.50
C LEU A 93 -14.18 -6.19 19.62
N GLY A 94 -12.93 -6.60 19.51
CA GLY A 94 -11.78 -5.72 19.50
C GLY A 94 -11.40 -5.26 18.09
N TRP A 95 -10.10 -5.19 17.85
CA TRP A 95 -9.52 -4.69 16.61
C TRP A 95 -9.53 -5.77 15.51
N ARG A 96 -9.19 -5.37 14.28
CA ARG A 96 -9.20 -6.25 13.11
C ARG A 96 -7.78 -6.78 12.87
N PRO A 97 -7.50 -8.07 13.14
CA PRO A 97 -6.15 -8.61 13.05
C PRO A 97 -5.61 -8.58 11.62
N PHE A 98 -4.28 -8.47 11.49
CA PHE A 98 -3.58 -8.51 10.20
C PHE A 98 -3.32 -9.95 9.78
N THR A 99 -2.82 -10.77 10.69
CA THR A 99 -2.93 -12.22 10.59
C THR A 99 -4.39 -12.65 10.60
N THR A 100 -4.80 -13.50 9.67
CA THR A 100 -6.18 -14.00 9.60
C THR A 100 -6.26 -15.48 9.95
N GLU A 101 -5.33 -16.30 9.46
CA GLU A 101 -5.26 -17.73 9.78
C GLU A 101 -3.84 -18.13 10.19
N LEU A 102 -3.76 -18.97 11.22
CA LEU A 102 -2.54 -19.57 11.75
C LEU A 102 -2.62 -21.08 11.70
N GLY A 103 -1.58 -21.72 11.16
CA GLY A 103 -1.40 -23.16 11.12
C GLY A 103 -0.47 -23.62 12.24
N TYR A 104 -0.83 -24.71 12.89
CA TYR A 104 -0.03 -25.35 13.92
C TYR A 104 0.21 -26.79 13.53
N GLU A 105 1.48 -27.18 13.45
CA GLU A 105 1.90 -28.56 13.21
C GLU A 105 2.19 -29.25 14.55
N PRO A 106 1.90 -30.56 14.69
CA PRO A 106 2.22 -31.31 15.90
C PRO A 106 3.74 -31.32 16.16
N ARG A 107 4.14 -31.16 17.42
CA ARG A 107 5.56 -31.27 17.81
C ARG A 107 6.10 -32.68 17.58
N SER A 108 7.28 -32.76 16.98
CA SER A 108 8.06 -33.99 16.81
C SER A 108 9.23 -34.12 17.79
N GLY A 109 9.44 -33.12 18.67
CA GLY A 109 10.50 -33.05 19.68
C GLY A 109 10.23 -31.95 20.72
N ASP A 110 11.27 -31.53 21.46
CA ASP A 110 11.16 -30.53 22.55
C ASP A 110 11.06 -29.07 22.06
N GLU A 111 11.34 -28.81 20.78
CA GLU A 111 11.24 -27.48 20.20
C GLU A 111 9.78 -27.14 19.85
N THR A 112 9.35 -25.93 20.20
CA THR A 112 8.01 -25.45 19.86
C THR A 112 8.08 -24.75 18.51
N PRO A 113 7.52 -25.32 17.43
CA PRO A 113 7.59 -24.72 16.11
C PRO A 113 6.81 -23.41 16.10
N LEU A 114 7.35 -22.43 15.36
CA LEU A 114 6.62 -21.21 15.06
C LEU A 114 5.35 -21.53 14.27
N PRO A 115 4.19 -20.96 14.64
CA PRO A 115 2.96 -21.13 13.88
C PRO A 115 3.12 -20.61 12.45
N GLU A 116 2.64 -21.38 11.48
CA GLU A 116 2.65 -20.97 10.07
C GLU A 116 1.57 -19.93 9.81
N LEU A 117 1.95 -18.81 9.19
CA LEU A 117 0.99 -17.77 8.81
C LEU A 117 0.28 -18.16 7.51
N LEU A 118 -0.80 -18.94 7.62
CA LEU A 118 -1.57 -19.46 6.47
C LEU A 118 -2.26 -18.35 5.67
N SER A 119 -2.76 -17.32 6.35
CA SER A 119 -3.45 -16.20 5.69
C SER A 119 -3.26 -14.91 6.47
N HIS A 120 -3.22 -13.79 5.73
CA HIS A 120 -3.12 -12.45 6.28
C HIS A 120 -3.76 -11.42 5.34
N ARG A 121 -4.05 -10.24 5.88
CA ARG A 121 -4.39 -9.05 5.09
C ARG A 121 -3.19 -8.10 5.04
N PRO A 122 -3.05 -7.32 3.95
CA PRO A 122 -2.00 -6.31 3.89
C PRO A 122 -2.18 -5.25 4.99
N PRO A 123 -1.06 -4.71 5.54
CA PRO A 123 -1.10 -3.63 6.54
C PRO A 123 -1.84 -2.40 6.03
N ILE A 124 -1.52 -1.99 4.80
CA ILE A 124 -2.14 -0.89 4.06
C ILE A 124 -2.29 -1.33 2.61
N HIS A 125 -3.34 -0.85 1.93
CA HIS A 125 -3.53 -1.09 0.51
C HIS A 125 -2.37 -0.51 -0.34
N GLY A 126 -1.90 -1.30 -1.30
CA GLY A 126 -0.91 -0.88 -2.30
C GLY A 126 0.55 -0.97 -1.87
N LEU A 127 0.87 -1.70 -0.80
CA LEU A 127 2.26 -2.07 -0.51
C LEU A 127 2.67 -3.29 -1.33
N ASP A 128 3.88 -3.26 -1.88
CA ASP A 128 4.44 -4.37 -2.65
C ASP A 128 4.91 -5.46 -1.69
N GLN A 129 4.39 -6.68 -1.88
CA GLN A 129 4.78 -7.84 -1.10
C GLN A 129 6.10 -8.41 -1.62
N VAL A 130 7.10 -8.52 -0.74
CA VAL A 130 8.45 -9.01 -1.07
C VAL A 130 8.53 -10.52 -0.87
N SER A 131 7.94 -10.98 0.23
CA SER A 131 7.78 -12.38 0.60
C SER A 131 6.47 -12.54 1.37
N PRO A 132 5.98 -13.77 1.63
CA PRO A 132 4.75 -13.97 2.39
C PRO A 132 4.77 -13.14 3.69
N ALA A 133 3.73 -12.34 3.90
CA ALA A 133 3.55 -11.42 5.01
C ALA A 133 4.54 -10.24 5.14
N VAL A 134 5.52 -10.08 4.25
CA VAL A 134 6.51 -8.99 4.28
C VAL A 134 6.30 -8.03 3.12
N TYR A 135 6.18 -6.74 3.43
CA TYR A 135 5.85 -5.69 2.49
C TYR A 135 6.88 -4.58 2.49
N TRP A 136 7.26 -4.08 1.32
CA TRP A 136 8.08 -2.87 1.23
C TRP A 136 7.31 -1.67 1.77
N TYR A 137 7.92 -0.93 2.71
CA TYR A 137 7.39 0.33 3.22
C TYR A 137 8.15 1.52 2.66
N SER A 138 9.47 1.42 2.67
CA SER A 138 10.45 2.35 2.11
C SER A 138 11.66 1.56 1.63
N PRO A 139 12.61 2.15 0.85
CA PRO A 139 13.78 1.42 0.37
C PRO A 139 14.62 0.76 1.47
N ASP A 140 14.56 1.33 2.67
CA ASP A 140 15.30 0.94 3.87
C ASP A 140 14.44 0.20 4.92
N ALA A 141 13.15 -0.07 4.65
CA ALA A 141 12.26 -0.70 5.63
C ALA A 141 11.18 -1.58 5.01
N VAL A 142 10.92 -2.68 5.70
CA VAL A 142 9.79 -3.57 5.44
C VAL A 142 8.81 -3.56 6.61
N VAL A 143 7.54 -3.79 6.31
CA VAL A 143 6.50 -4.14 7.29
C VAL A 143 6.24 -5.62 7.19
N GLU A 144 6.44 -6.33 8.29
CA GLU A 144 6.11 -7.73 8.41
C GLU A 144 4.82 -7.90 9.24
N VAL A 145 3.89 -8.70 8.72
CA VAL A 145 2.69 -9.11 9.46
C VAL A 145 3.07 -10.29 10.35
N VAL A 146 2.94 -10.10 11.67
CA VAL A 146 3.26 -11.10 12.70
C VAL A 146 2.04 -11.39 13.57
N GLN A 147 2.07 -12.48 14.35
CA GLN A 147 0.95 -12.88 15.21
C GLN A 147 0.49 -11.76 16.16
N SER A 148 1.43 -11.03 16.75
CA SER A 148 1.16 -9.95 17.71
C SER A 148 0.70 -8.63 17.08
N GLY A 149 0.73 -8.51 15.74
CA GLY A 149 0.38 -7.30 15.00
C GLY A 149 1.30 -7.05 13.82
N LEU A 150 2.06 -5.95 13.86
CA LEU A 150 2.95 -5.51 12.79
C LEU A 150 4.37 -5.27 13.33
N LEU A 151 5.36 -5.60 12.51
CA LEU A 151 6.78 -5.37 12.78
C LEU A 151 7.39 -4.52 11.66
N VAL A 152 7.92 -3.35 12.01
CA VAL A 152 8.69 -2.48 11.11
C VAL A 152 10.17 -2.73 11.35
N ARG A 153 10.90 -3.10 10.30
CA ARG A 153 12.33 -3.43 10.42
C ARG A 153 13.07 -3.14 9.12
N PRO A 154 14.40 -3.05 9.15
CA PRO A 154 15.21 -3.11 7.93
C PRO A 154 14.92 -4.40 7.12
N PRO A 155 15.31 -4.44 5.84
CA PRO A 155 15.10 -5.63 5.01
C PRO A 155 15.80 -6.87 5.57
N GLN A 156 16.97 -6.67 6.18
CA GLN A 156 17.65 -7.66 6.99
C GLN A 156 16.99 -7.77 8.37
N ASP A 157 16.85 -8.99 8.88
CA ASP A 157 16.30 -9.22 10.21
C ASP A 157 17.10 -8.45 11.27
N GLY A 158 16.37 -7.75 12.13
CA GLY A 158 16.94 -7.08 13.29
C GLY A 158 17.18 -8.04 14.45
N PRO A 159 17.82 -7.56 15.53
CA PRO A 159 18.23 -8.40 16.66
C PRO A 159 17.06 -9.07 17.39
N SER A 160 15.86 -8.50 17.32
CA SER A 160 14.68 -8.99 18.04
C SER A 160 13.63 -9.63 17.12
N SER A 161 13.85 -9.62 15.81
CA SER A 161 12.83 -9.95 14.80
C SER A 161 12.30 -11.38 14.96
N ALA A 162 13.17 -12.36 15.21
CA ALA A 162 12.77 -13.75 15.47
C ALA A 162 11.88 -13.88 16.72
N ALA A 163 12.30 -13.28 17.83
CA ALA A 163 11.55 -13.34 19.09
C ALA A 163 10.19 -12.63 19.00
N ILE A 164 10.05 -11.59 18.18
CA ILE A 164 8.75 -10.92 17.96
C ILE A 164 7.75 -11.84 17.24
N ARG A 165 8.20 -12.72 16.33
CA ARG A 165 7.34 -13.66 15.60
C ARG A 165 6.71 -14.70 16.51
N GLU A 166 7.37 -15.02 17.62
CA GLU A 166 6.88 -15.95 18.66
C GLU A 166 5.79 -15.33 19.54
N ILE A 167 5.69 -14.00 19.60
CA ILE A 167 4.73 -13.34 20.47
C ILE A 167 3.31 -13.54 19.93
N GLY A 168 2.48 -14.23 20.73
CA GLY A 168 1.07 -14.43 20.44
C GLY A 168 0.25 -13.14 20.40
N LEU A 169 -0.89 -13.22 19.71
CA LEU A 169 -1.85 -12.14 19.55
C LEU A 169 -2.42 -11.68 20.91
N ASP A 170 -2.54 -10.36 21.09
CA ASP A 170 -3.30 -9.76 22.19
C ASP A 170 -4.63 -9.21 21.68
N ALA A 171 -5.74 -9.71 22.22
CA ALA A 171 -7.07 -9.32 21.77
C ALA A 171 -7.40 -7.85 22.06
N ALA A 172 -6.79 -7.27 23.11
CA ALA A 172 -7.07 -5.93 23.58
C ALA A 172 -6.13 -4.87 22.98
N VAL A 173 -4.95 -5.26 22.51
CA VAL A 173 -3.94 -4.32 22.04
C VAL A 173 -3.31 -4.79 20.74
N HIS A 174 -3.32 -3.93 19.73
CA HIS A 174 -2.54 -4.14 18.51
C HIS A 174 -1.12 -3.63 18.73
N ASN A 175 -0.11 -4.50 18.62
CA ASN A 175 1.28 -4.09 18.74
C ASN A 175 1.84 -3.71 17.37
N LEU A 176 2.28 -2.46 17.23
CA LEU A 176 3.09 -2.01 16.12
C LEU A 176 4.52 -1.85 16.60
N THR A 177 5.33 -2.86 16.37
CA THR A 177 6.71 -2.91 16.86
C THR A 177 7.69 -2.41 15.82
N PHE A 178 8.81 -1.88 16.27
CA PHE A 178 9.94 -1.60 15.39
C PHE A 178 11.23 -2.23 15.92
N ASP A 179 12.05 -2.74 15.01
CA ASP A 179 13.32 -3.40 15.33
C ASP A 179 14.44 -2.83 14.45
N ALA A 180 15.62 -2.63 15.03
CA ALA A 180 16.78 -2.06 14.36
C ALA A 180 18.06 -2.46 15.08
N ALA A 181 19.18 -2.52 14.35
CA ALA A 181 20.47 -2.93 14.90
C ALA A 181 21.19 -1.81 15.67
N ASP A 182 21.01 -0.55 15.26
CA ASP A 182 21.68 0.64 15.82
C ASP A 182 20.68 1.77 16.13
N GLU A 183 21.11 2.77 16.92
CA GLU A 183 20.24 3.87 17.37
C GLU A 183 19.73 4.79 16.25
N GLY A 184 20.54 5.01 15.20
CA GLY A 184 20.15 5.83 14.05
C GLY A 184 19.05 5.15 13.25
N SER A 185 19.24 3.86 12.96
CA SER A 185 18.24 3.00 12.34
C SER A 185 16.99 2.83 13.23
N ALA A 186 17.13 2.74 14.55
CA ALA A 186 16.00 2.65 15.48
C ALA A 186 15.12 3.90 15.43
N SER A 187 15.74 5.08 15.39
CA SER A 187 15.03 6.36 15.24
C SER A 187 14.26 6.40 13.91
N ARG A 188 14.88 5.93 12.83
CA ARG A 188 14.26 5.81 11.50
C ARG A 188 13.08 4.82 11.50
N MET A 189 13.26 3.61 12.03
CA MET A 189 12.21 2.59 12.07
C MET A 189 11.03 3.02 12.96
N ARG A 190 11.31 3.73 14.06
CA ARG A 190 10.27 4.34 14.89
C ARG A 190 9.41 5.32 14.11
N LEU A 191 10.03 6.25 13.38
CA LEU A 191 9.30 7.24 12.57
C LEU A 191 8.45 6.56 11.51
N LEU A 192 8.97 5.52 10.86
CA LEU A 192 8.22 4.74 9.87
C LEU A 192 7.06 3.97 10.50
N ALA A 193 7.22 3.46 11.72
CA ALA A 193 6.13 2.86 12.49
C ALA A 193 5.06 3.88 12.89
N GLU A 194 5.44 5.08 13.31
CA GLU A 194 4.49 6.15 13.63
C GLU A 194 3.72 6.63 12.38
N ASP A 195 4.38 6.73 11.22
CA ASP A 195 3.74 7.01 9.93
C ASP A 195 2.78 5.89 9.51
N LEU A 196 3.20 4.63 9.66
CA LEU A 196 2.35 3.45 9.41
C LEU A 196 1.11 3.47 10.29
N LEU A 197 1.24 3.76 11.59
CA LEU A 197 0.12 3.91 12.51
C LEU A 197 -0.87 4.97 12.03
N ALA A 198 -0.37 6.13 11.60
CA ALA A 198 -1.18 7.24 11.09
C ALA A 198 -1.95 6.90 9.79
N ARG A 199 -1.60 5.80 9.13
CA ARG A 199 -2.24 5.30 7.90
C ARG A 199 -3.16 4.10 8.11
N LEU A 200 -3.13 3.46 9.29
CA LEU A 200 -4.08 2.41 9.63
C LEU A 200 -5.51 2.93 9.72
N ASP A 201 -6.49 2.05 9.60
CA ASP A 201 -7.90 2.41 9.82
C ASP A 201 -8.11 2.94 11.25
N GLU A 202 -9.05 3.88 11.39
CA GLU A 202 -9.28 4.62 12.65
C GLU A 202 -9.46 3.70 13.86
N GLN A 203 -10.16 2.58 13.69
CA GLN A 203 -10.42 1.66 14.79
C GLN A 203 -9.16 0.91 15.21
N THR A 204 -8.42 0.34 14.25
CA THR A 204 -7.15 -0.34 14.55
C THR A 204 -6.15 0.65 15.16
N ARG A 205 -6.08 1.87 14.63
CA ARG A 205 -5.20 2.94 15.13
C ARG A 205 -5.43 3.25 16.62
N ARG A 206 -6.69 3.41 17.04
CA ARG A 206 -7.05 3.67 18.46
C ARG A 206 -6.61 2.56 19.42
N MET A 207 -6.56 1.33 18.93
CA MET A 207 -6.19 0.14 19.72
C MET A 207 -4.71 -0.20 19.58
N SER A 208 -3.95 0.59 18.80
CA SER A 208 -2.55 0.33 18.50
C SER A 208 -1.63 1.08 19.46
N ARG A 209 -0.48 0.48 19.74
CA ARG A 209 0.65 1.15 20.38
C ARG A 209 1.93 0.91 19.57
N VAL A 210 2.77 1.95 19.51
CA VAL A 210 4.10 1.88 18.89
C VAL A 210 5.15 1.68 19.96
N LEU A 211 6.01 0.68 19.82
CA LEU A 211 7.07 0.40 20.78
C LEU A 211 8.26 -0.33 20.15
N PRO A 212 9.48 -0.16 20.71
CA PRO A 212 10.62 -0.96 20.30
C PRO A 212 10.36 -2.46 20.55
N ALA A 213 10.86 -3.32 19.66
CA ALA A 213 10.74 -4.78 19.80
C ALA A 213 11.28 -5.28 21.16
N ALA A 214 12.45 -4.78 21.58
CA ALA A 214 13.04 -5.09 22.88
C ALA A 214 12.14 -4.72 24.07
N ALA A 215 11.37 -3.63 23.96
CA ALA A 215 10.46 -3.21 25.03
C ALA A 215 9.26 -4.16 25.15
N LEU A 216 8.71 -4.63 24.03
CA LEU A 216 7.64 -5.63 24.04
C LEU A 216 8.13 -6.96 24.63
N LEU A 217 9.34 -7.39 24.27
CA LEU A 217 9.96 -8.59 24.84
C LEU A 217 10.16 -8.47 26.35
N ALA A 218 10.65 -7.31 26.82
CA ALA A 218 10.79 -7.05 28.25
C ALA A 218 9.44 -7.03 28.98
N GLU A 219 8.36 -6.52 28.37
CA GLU A 219 7.01 -6.60 28.94
C GLU A 219 6.52 -8.05 29.06
N ARG A 220 6.84 -8.91 28.09
CA ARG A 220 6.44 -10.33 28.08
C ARG A 220 7.25 -11.18 29.04
N ALA A 221 8.53 -10.87 29.23
CA ALA A 221 9.40 -11.56 30.18
C ALA A 221 9.06 -11.25 31.65
N ARG A 222 8.30 -10.18 31.93
CA ARG A 222 7.86 -9.87 33.30
C ARG A 222 6.78 -10.85 33.73
N PRO A 223 6.93 -11.55 34.87
CA PRO A 223 5.87 -12.41 35.40
C PRO A 223 4.61 -11.57 35.66
N ARG A 224 3.50 -11.91 34.98
CA ARG A 224 2.20 -11.25 35.18
C ARG A 224 1.68 -11.56 36.59
N VAL A 225 1.94 -10.66 37.53
CA VAL A 225 1.48 -10.74 38.94
C VAL A 225 -0.07 -10.76 39.08
N ALA A 226 -0.81 -10.48 38.01
CA ALA A 226 -2.27 -10.42 38.00
C ALA A 226 -2.98 -11.77 38.21
N ALA A 227 -2.33 -12.92 37.97
CA ALA A 227 -2.98 -14.23 38.12
C ALA A 227 -3.05 -14.73 39.58
N ARG A 228 -2.17 -14.25 40.49
CA ARG A 228 -2.20 -14.67 41.91
C ARG A 228 -3.20 -13.88 42.77
N ALA A 229 -3.63 -12.71 42.33
CA ALA A 229 -4.60 -11.90 43.08
C ALA A 229 -6.03 -12.44 42.95
N LEU A 230 -6.41 -13.04 41.81
CA LEU A 230 -7.72 -13.69 41.68
C LEU A 230 -7.76 -15.05 42.38
N ASP A 231 -6.71 -15.89 42.25
CA ASP A 231 -6.62 -17.18 42.97
C ASP A 231 -6.66 -17.00 44.50
N ALA A 232 -6.08 -15.91 45.04
CA ALA A 232 -6.07 -15.63 46.47
C ALA A 232 -7.42 -15.10 47.01
N ILE A 233 -8.24 -14.48 46.15
CA ILE A 233 -9.59 -14.03 46.53
C ILE A 233 -10.58 -15.20 46.47
N GLU A 234 -10.37 -16.17 45.57
CA GLU A 234 -11.23 -17.36 45.43
C GLU A 234 -10.90 -18.46 46.46
N SER A 235 -9.71 -18.45 47.07
CA SER A 235 -9.27 -19.46 48.06
C SER A 235 -9.44 -19.07 49.55
N GLY A 236 -10.10 -17.94 49.85
CA GLY A 236 -10.72 -17.70 51.16
C GLY A 236 -9.81 -17.71 52.41
N HIS A 237 -8.51 -17.46 52.29
CA HIS A 237 -7.61 -17.38 53.45
C HIS A 237 -7.08 -15.95 53.66
N PRO A 238 -7.34 -15.31 54.82
CA PRO A 238 -6.79 -13.99 55.10
C PRO A 238 -5.32 -14.12 55.55
N ALA A 239 -4.40 -13.48 54.82
CA ALA A 239 -3.02 -13.24 55.27
C ALA A 239 -2.84 -11.74 55.61
N PRO A 240 -2.04 -11.40 56.64
CA PRO A 240 -2.09 -10.09 57.29
C PRO A 240 -1.39 -9.00 56.47
N VAL A 241 -1.98 -7.79 56.52
CA VAL A 241 -1.43 -6.57 55.93
C VAL A 241 -0.32 -6.02 56.83
N ALA A 242 0.91 -5.93 56.31
CA ALA A 242 1.99 -5.15 56.91
C ALA A 242 2.05 -3.76 56.27
N VAL A 243 2.00 -2.71 57.10
CA VAL A 243 2.01 -1.30 56.71
C VAL A 243 3.43 -0.81 56.42
N ALA A 244 3.53 0.10 55.46
CA ALA A 244 4.69 0.64 54.77
C ALA A 244 5.73 1.41 55.62
N ALA A 245 6.94 1.56 55.06
CA ALA A 245 7.93 2.59 55.44
C ALA A 245 8.31 3.46 54.21
N PRO A 246 8.49 4.79 54.35
CA PRO A 246 8.72 5.74 53.24
C PRO A 246 10.21 5.86 52.83
N PRO A 247 10.52 6.54 51.69
CA PRO A 247 11.81 6.41 50.99
C PRO A 247 12.90 7.35 51.54
N ALA A 248 14.14 6.87 51.56
CA ALA A 248 15.33 7.67 51.87
C ALA A 248 16.00 8.24 50.61
N ALA A 249 16.57 9.42 50.79
CA ALA A 249 16.98 10.38 49.78
C ALA A 249 18.26 10.04 49.00
N TYR A 250 18.35 10.70 47.84
CA TYR A 250 19.42 10.73 46.84
C TYR A 250 20.71 11.40 47.36
N LEU A 251 21.88 10.79 47.13
CA LEU A 251 23.17 11.50 47.02
C LEU A 251 24.09 10.82 45.98
N PRO A 252 24.93 11.60 45.27
CA PRO A 252 25.52 11.24 43.99
C PRO A 252 26.88 10.55 44.11
N ALA A 253 27.29 9.79 43.10
CA ALA A 253 28.65 9.23 43.00
C ALA A 253 29.25 9.46 41.61
N ALA A 254 30.46 10.02 41.59
CA ALA A 254 31.48 9.93 40.53
C ALA A 254 32.85 10.29 41.16
N PRO A 255 34.03 9.92 40.59
CA PRO A 255 34.32 9.03 39.46
C PRO A 255 35.49 8.00 39.69
N ALA A 256 35.55 7.01 38.78
CA ALA A 256 36.69 6.31 38.14
C ALA A 256 37.93 5.77 38.95
N ALA A 257 38.32 4.50 38.71
CA ALA A 257 39.37 4.10 37.74
C ALA A 257 40.17 2.81 38.13
N LEU A 258 40.56 2.03 37.10
CA LEU A 258 41.62 0.96 37.04
C LEU A 258 41.28 -0.38 37.75
N GLY A 259 41.35 -1.59 37.19
CA GLY A 259 42.06 -2.14 36.04
C GLY A 259 42.94 -3.35 36.48
N ILE A 260 42.69 -4.54 35.88
CA ILE A 260 43.63 -5.70 35.67
C ILE A 260 43.55 -6.96 36.61
N ALA A 261 43.01 -8.05 36.01
CA ALA A 261 43.39 -9.48 35.86
C ALA A 261 44.08 -10.41 36.92
N ALA A 262 43.48 -11.63 37.07
CA ALA A 262 43.96 -13.05 37.05
C ALA A 262 45.17 -13.51 37.95
N PRO A 263 45.44 -14.83 38.25
CA PRO A 263 45.05 -16.09 37.54
C PRO A 263 44.87 -17.44 38.38
N THR A 264 44.55 -18.56 37.67
CA THR A 264 44.84 -20.05 37.82
C THR A 264 44.75 -20.80 39.20
N GLU A 265 44.50 -22.11 39.39
CA GLU A 265 44.59 -23.39 38.62
C GLU A 265 43.84 -24.59 39.35
N VAL A 266 43.32 -25.55 38.55
CA VAL A 266 42.83 -27.00 38.64
C VAL A 266 43.04 -27.93 39.89
N PRO A 267 42.64 -29.26 39.95
CA PRO A 267 41.94 -30.18 38.99
C PRO A 267 40.91 -31.22 39.53
N GLY A 268 40.22 -31.92 38.60
CA GLY A 268 39.74 -33.30 38.82
C GLY A 268 38.75 -33.86 37.77
N ALA A 269 39.20 -34.79 36.92
CA ALA A 269 38.43 -35.49 35.89
C ALA A 269 38.69 -37.02 35.94
N ILE A 270 37.68 -37.84 35.59
CA ILE A 270 37.77 -39.27 35.16
C ILE A 270 36.66 -39.43 34.10
N ALA A 271 36.94 -39.41 32.79
CA ALA A 271 37.48 -40.45 31.88
C ALA A 271 36.41 -41.43 31.33
N ALA A 272 36.36 -41.49 29.98
CA ALA A 272 35.42 -42.19 29.10
C ALA A 272 35.85 -43.64 28.76
N PRO A 273 35.09 -44.33 27.88
CA PRO A 273 35.74 -45.02 26.76
C PRO A 273 35.09 -44.73 25.39
N ALA A 274 35.94 -44.69 24.36
CA ALA A 274 35.65 -44.67 22.91
C ALA A 274 36.26 -45.95 22.27
N PRO A 275 36.35 -46.13 20.93
CA PRO A 275 35.41 -45.93 19.81
C PRO A 275 35.25 -47.21 18.93
N VAL A 276 34.31 -47.20 17.96
CA VAL A 276 34.38 -48.09 16.76
C VAL A 276 33.95 -47.28 15.52
N PRO A 277 34.71 -47.29 14.41
CA PRO A 277 34.38 -46.57 13.18
C PRO A 277 33.67 -47.48 12.17
N ALA A 278 32.64 -46.99 11.47
CA ALA A 278 32.20 -47.62 10.22
C ALA A 278 31.44 -46.66 9.28
N ALA A 279 31.94 -46.62 8.05
CA ALA A 279 31.25 -46.46 6.77
C ALA A 279 30.47 -45.17 6.45
N VAL A 280 31.11 -44.37 5.59
CA VAL A 280 30.50 -43.38 4.69
C VAL A 280 29.71 -44.12 3.58
N PRO A 281 28.44 -43.78 3.31
CA PRO A 281 27.83 -44.03 2.02
C PRO A 281 27.92 -42.79 1.10
N ALA A 282 28.34 -43.03 -0.13
CA ALA A 282 28.41 -42.08 -1.23
C ALA A 282 27.01 -41.54 -1.66
N PRO A 283 26.94 -40.37 -2.30
CA PRO A 283 25.68 -39.70 -2.65
C PRO A 283 24.97 -40.40 -3.81
N VAL A 284 23.70 -40.77 -3.58
CA VAL A 284 22.80 -41.27 -4.62
C VAL A 284 22.23 -40.07 -5.38
N LYS A 285 22.50 -40.06 -6.68
CA LYS A 285 22.01 -39.14 -7.70
C LYS A 285 20.47 -39.17 -7.77
N PRO A 286 19.77 -38.01 -7.81
CA PRO A 286 18.31 -38.00 -8.00
C PRO A 286 17.97 -38.49 -9.42
N GLU A 287 17.32 -39.64 -9.48
CA GLU A 287 16.73 -40.20 -10.68
C GLU A 287 15.36 -39.54 -10.92
N ALA A 288 15.21 -38.96 -12.09
CA ALA A 288 14.04 -38.22 -12.52
C ALA A 288 12.80 -39.13 -12.58
N PRO A 289 11.62 -38.68 -12.08
CA PRO A 289 10.38 -39.39 -12.30
C PRO A 289 10.03 -39.39 -13.80
N ALA A 290 9.95 -40.58 -14.38
CA ALA A 290 9.50 -40.82 -15.73
C ALA A 290 8.03 -40.40 -15.90
N GLU A 291 7.79 -39.52 -16.87
CA GLU A 291 6.47 -39.12 -17.34
C GLU A 291 5.69 -40.33 -17.91
N PRO A 292 4.39 -40.48 -17.59
CA PRO A 292 3.54 -41.43 -18.29
C PRO A 292 3.29 -40.95 -19.74
N PRO A 293 3.23 -41.86 -20.74
CA PRO A 293 3.09 -41.48 -22.14
C PRO A 293 1.72 -40.85 -22.41
N VAL A 294 1.72 -39.55 -22.68
CA VAL A 294 0.59 -38.82 -23.27
C VAL A 294 0.42 -39.31 -24.71
N LYS A 295 -0.65 -40.05 -24.97
CA LYS A 295 -1.12 -40.34 -26.33
C LYS A 295 -1.46 -39.01 -27.00
N VAL A 296 -0.64 -38.61 -27.97
CA VAL A 296 -0.99 -37.58 -28.96
C VAL A 296 -2.17 -38.10 -29.77
N SER A 297 -3.35 -37.54 -29.51
CA SER A 297 -4.54 -37.74 -30.32
C SER A 297 -4.94 -36.40 -30.94
N ALA A 298 -4.88 -36.40 -32.27
CA ALA A 298 -5.66 -35.62 -33.23
C ALA A 298 -5.71 -34.08 -33.12
N ALA A 299 -5.19 -33.50 -34.21
CA ALA A 299 -5.48 -32.18 -34.77
C ALA A 299 -6.96 -31.74 -34.67
N PRO A 300 -7.20 -30.42 -34.69
CA PRO A 300 -8.54 -29.82 -34.56
C PRO A 300 -9.49 -30.26 -35.68
N PRO A 301 -10.80 -30.41 -35.40
CA PRO A 301 -11.76 -30.67 -36.46
C PRO A 301 -11.83 -29.47 -37.40
N ALA A 302 -11.40 -29.69 -38.63
CA ALA A 302 -11.71 -28.85 -39.77
C ALA A 302 -13.24 -28.66 -39.86
N ALA A 303 -13.69 -27.43 -39.66
CA ALA A 303 -15.03 -27.03 -40.03
C ALA A 303 -15.18 -27.22 -41.55
N LYS A 304 -16.04 -28.16 -41.95
CA LYS A 304 -16.48 -28.28 -43.34
C LYS A 304 -17.26 -27.02 -43.75
N PRO A 305 -17.20 -26.64 -45.04
CA PRO A 305 -17.76 -25.40 -45.52
C PRO A 305 -19.28 -25.51 -45.57
N ILE A 306 -19.98 -24.58 -44.90
CA ILE A 306 -21.40 -24.36 -45.17
C ILE A 306 -21.47 -23.47 -46.41
N THR A 307 -21.86 -24.14 -47.49
CA THR A 307 -22.53 -23.67 -48.70
C THR A 307 -22.99 -22.21 -48.66
N GLN A 308 -22.49 -21.43 -49.62
CA GLN A 308 -23.06 -20.17 -50.07
C GLN A 308 -24.56 -20.34 -50.33
N LEU A 309 -25.39 -19.67 -49.51
CA LEU A 309 -26.72 -19.27 -49.91
C LEU A 309 -26.64 -17.82 -50.37
N ALA A 310 -26.85 -17.66 -51.67
CA ALA A 310 -27.04 -16.37 -52.33
C ALA A 310 -28.15 -15.56 -51.61
N PRO A 311 -27.92 -14.29 -51.27
CA PRO A 311 -29.00 -13.38 -50.93
C PRO A 311 -29.80 -13.05 -52.19
N ALA A 312 -31.11 -13.26 -52.10
CA ALA A 312 -32.08 -12.84 -53.08
C ALA A 312 -32.04 -11.32 -53.32
N ASP A 313 -32.21 -10.94 -54.58
CA ASP A 313 -32.55 -9.59 -55.01
C ASP A 313 -33.72 -9.02 -54.20
N VAL A 314 -33.43 -8.01 -53.38
CA VAL A 314 -34.44 -7.06 -52.89
C VAL A 314 -33.95 -5.67 -53.22
N ALA A 315 -34.67 -5.04 -54.13
CA ALA A 315 -34.46 -3.69 -54.61
C ALA A 315 -34.43 -2.64 -53.47
N PRO A 316 -33.53 -1.65 -53.51
CA PRO A 316 -33.49 -0.59 -52.52
C PRO A 316 -34.65 0.40 -52.70
N ALA A 317 -35.47 0.54 -51.65
CA ALA A 317 -36.41 1.65 -51.50
C ALA A 317 -35.63 2.94 -51.16
N LYS A 318 -35.93 4.01 -51.90
CA LYS A 318 -35.39 5.36 -51.72
C LYS A 318 -35.78 5.96 -50.36
N PRO A 319 -34.82 6.51 -49.58
CA PRO A 319 -35.12 7.47 -48.53
C PRO A 319 -35.34 8.88 -49.09
N VAL A 320 -36.41 9.52 -48.63
CA VAL A 320 -36.86 10.87 -48.99
C VAL A 320 -36.00 11.95 -48.30
N GLU A 321 -35.49 12.91 -49.07
CA GLU A 321 -34.87 14.16 -48.59
C GLU A 321 -35.90 15.09 -47.92
N PRO A 322 -35.63 15.67 -46.74
CA PRO A 322 -36.35 16.82 -46.23
C PRO A 322 -35.88 18.14 -46.90
N PRO A 323 -36.77 19.13 -47.12
CA PRO A 323 -36.49 20.29 -47.94
C PRO A 323 -35.62 21.34 -47.23
N VAL A 324 -34.67 21.88 -48.00
CA VAL A 324 -33.79 23.02 -47.66
C VAL A 324 -34.60 24.32 -47.71
N ALA A 325 -34.77 24.98 -46.57
CA ALA A 325 -35.23 26.36 -46.50
C ALA A 325 -34.04 27.32 -46.60
N LYS A 326 -34.04 28.16 -47.65
CA LYS A 326 -33.09 29.25 -47.86
C LYS A 326 -33.41 30.41 -46.91
N VAL A 327 -32.43 30.87 -46.14
CA VAL A 327 -32.46 32.16 -45.44
C VAL A 327 -31.26 33.00 -45.93
N PRO A 328 -31.44 34.32 -46.22
CA PRO A 328 -30.54 35.08 -47.07
C PRO A 328 -29.32 35.66 -46.33
N ALA A 329 -28.28 35.92 -47.12
CA ALA A 329 -27.06 36.61 -46.72
C ALA A 329 -27.34 38.05 -46.24
N PRO A 330 -26.67 38.54 -45.18
CA PRO A 330 -26.78 39.93 -44.77
C PRO A 330 -25.89 40.83 -45.62
N GLU A 331 -26.52 41.93 -46.02
CA GLU A 331 -26.06 43.04 -46.83
C GLU A 331 -25.06 43.93 -46.07
N LYS A 332 -24.04 44.42 -46.78
CA LYS A 332 -23.03 45.37 -46.30
C LYS A 332 -23.61 46.79 -46.19
N LEU A 333 -23.41 47.45 -45.05
CA LEU A 333 -23.40 48.92 -44.88
C LEU A 333 -22.87 49.29 -43.46
N PRO A 334 -22.38 50.52 -43.23
CA PRO A 334 -21.01 51.00 -43.45
C PRO A 334 -20.15 51.11 -42.16
N ALA A 335 -18.85 51.33 -42.36
CA ALA A 335 -17.82 51.47 -41.34
C ALA A 335 -18.00 52.68 -40.39
N ALA A 336 -17.81 52.43 -39.10
CA ALA A 336 -17.53 53.41 -38.04
C ALA A 336 -16.34 52.88 -37.20
N PRO A 337 -15.56 53.75 -36.55
CA PRO A 337 -14.10 53.72 -36.60
C PRO A 337 -13.48 52.60 -35.77
N ALA A 338 -12.28 52.19 -36.22
CA ALA A 338 -11.39 51.30 -35.50
C ALA A 338 -11.17 51.81 -34.07
N SER A 339 -11.81 51.16 -33.12
CA SER A 339 -11.44 51.25 -31.72
C SER A 339 -10.18 50.39 -31.57
N ASP A 340 -9.06 51.04 -31.26
CA ASP A 340 -7.80 50.42 -30.91
C ASP A 340 -8.04 49.27 -29.95
N LYS A 341 -7.96 48.03 -30.44
CA LYS A 341 -7.88 46.86 -29.58
C LYS A 341 -6.59 47.00 -28.77
N PRO A 342 -6.66 47.10 -27.43
CA PRO A 342 -5.46 47.09 -26.62
C PRO A 342 -4.66 45.82 -26.91
N LYS A 343 -3.38 46.00 -27.20
CA LYS A 343 -2.35 44.95 -27.20
C LYS A 343 -2.60 44.04 -25.98
N PRO A 344 -2.68 42.71 -26.12
CA PRO A 344 -2.94 41.83 -24.99
C PRO A 344 -1.87 42.11 -23.93
N ALA A 345 -2.33 42.52 -22.75
CA ALA A 345 -1.48 42.62 -21.57
C ALA A 345 -0.84 41.23 -21.32
N PRO A 346 0.40 41.17 -20.81
CA PRO A 346 0.99 39.91 -20.41
C PRO A 346 0.02 39.20 -19.46
N ALA A 347 -0.26 37.92 -19.72
CA ALA A 347 -1.15 37.13 -18.88
C ALA A 347 -0.61 37.16 -17.44
N GLU A 348 -1.35 37.77 -16.53
CA GLU A 348 -1.00 37.79 -15.11
C GLU A 348 -1.13 36.38 -14.55
N LEU A 349 0.00 35.85 -14.06
CA LEU A 349 0.05 34.55 -13.40
C LEU A 349 -0.87 34.56 -12.17
N ARG A 350 -1.78 33.60 -12.09
CA ARG A 350 -2.76 33.52 -11.01
C ARG A 350 -2.95 32.10 -10.52
N PHE A 351 -3.56 31.95 -9.35
CA PHE A 351 -3.95 30.64 -8.86
C PHE A 351 -5.13 30.10 -9.67
N GLN A 352 -5.10 28.79 -9.93
CA GLN A 352 -6.23 28.08 -10.51
C GLN A 352 -7.44 28.18 -9.57
N GLU A 353 -8.59 28.53 -10.14
CA GLU A 353 -9.86 28.52 -9.43
C GLU A 353 -10.37 27.09 -9.27
N THR A 354 -11.18 26.83 -8.24
CA THR A 354 -11.81 25.52 -8.08
C THR A 354 -12.86 25.32 -9.18
N PRO A 355 -12.69 24.34 -10.10
CA PRO A 355 -13.62 24.12 -11.18
C PRO A 355 -14.94 23.53 -10.67
N GLY A 356 -16.02 23.80 -11.40
CA GLY A 356 -17.32 23.15 -11.15
C GLY A 356 -17.28 21.64 -11.41
N ALA A 357 -18.28 20.92 -10.90
CA ALA A 357 -18.37 19.46 -10.99
C ALA A 357 -18.32 18.92 -12.44
N GLU A 358 -18.82 19.68 -13.43
CA GLU A 358 -18.80 19.29 -14.84
C GLU A 358 -17.47 19.57 -15.55
N SER A 359 -16.63 20.46 -14.99
CA SER A 359 -15.33 20.86 -15.54
C SER A 359 -14.15 20.14 -14.87
N THR A 360 -14.40 19.35 -13.82
CA THR A 360 -13.36 18.64 -13.06
C THR A 360 -13.26 17.17 -13.42
N ALA A 361 -12.03 16.65 -13.35
CA ALA A 361 -11.73 15.24 -13.53
C ALA A 361 -11.91 14.41 -12.24
N LEU A 362 -12.34 15.01 -11.13
CA LEU A 362 -12.71 14.27 -9.93
C LEU A 362 -13.81 13.24 -10.27
N LEU A 363 -13.63 12.01 -9.75
CA LEU A 363 -14.56 10.92 -10.02
C LEU A 363 -15.92 11.19 -9.33
N PRO A 364 -17.04 11.10 -10.06
CA PRO A 364 -18.37 11.17 -9.46
C PRO A 364 -18.60 10.02 -8.48
N LYS A 365 -19.43 10.25 -7.44
CA LYS A 365 -19.83 9.20 -6.48
C LYS A 365 -20.44 7.95 -7.14
N ARG A 366 -21.06 8.13 -8.31
CA ARG A 366 -21.66 7.06 -9.12
C ARG A 366 -20.68 6.31 -10.03
N GLY A 367 -19.37 6.57 -9.93
CA GLY A 367 -18.36 6.00 -10.81
C GLY A 367 -18.28 6.68 -12.19
N ALA A 368 -17.51 6.07 -13.10
CA ALA A 368 -17.15 6.62 -14.41
C ALA A 368 -17.78 5.88 -15.61
N ASP A 369 -18.89 5.15 -15.41
CA ASP A 369 -19.42 4.27 -16.47
C ASP A 369 -19.92 5.02 -17.71
N LYS A 370 -20.49 6.22 -17.53
CA LYS A 370 -20.93 7.06 -18.65
C LYS A 370 -19.73 7.56 -19.44
N GLU A 371 -18.67 7.94 -18.74
CA GLU A 371 -17.42 8.41 -19.30
C GLU A 371 -16.70 7.29 -20.07
N ARG A 372 -16.70 6.06 -19.55
CA ARG A 372 -16.19 4.86 -20.25
C ARG A 372 -16.95 4.56 -21.52
N GLN A 373 -18.29 4.59 -21.47
CA GLN A 373 -19.12 4.41 -22.66
C GLN A 373 -18.87 5.50 -23.70
N TRP A 374 -18.76 6.76 -23.24
CA TRP A 374 -18.43 7.89 -24.10
C TRP A 374 -17.06 7.70 -24.76
N LEU A 375 -16.03 7.30 -24.01
CA LEU A 375 -14.68 7.10 -24.54
C LEU A 375 -14.64 6.04 -25.65
N ARG A 376 -15.28 4.89 -25.42
CA ARG A 376 -15.38 3.81 -26.43
C ARG A 376 -16.06 4.31 -27.70
N LYS A 377 -17.15 5.06 -27.56
CA LYS A 377 -17.91 5.62 -28.69
C LYS A 377 -17.11 6.69 -29.45
N SER A 378 -16.42 7.58 -28.72
CA SER A 378 -15.66 8.69 -29.30
C SER A 378 -14.43 8.22 -30.06
N LEU A 379 -13.74 7.19 -29.57
CA LEU A 379 -12.54 6.64 -30.23
C LEU A 379 -12.89 5.63 -31.35
N GLY A 380 -14.04 4.96 -31.29
CA GLY A 380 -14.50 4.06 -32.35
C GLY A 380 -13.47 2.96 -32.67
N ALA A 381 -13.01 2.90 -33.93
CA ALA A 381 -12.01 1.92 -34.36
C ALA A 381 -10.67 2.06 -33.63
N GLU A 382 -10.28 3.28 -33.24
CA GLU A 382 -9.05 3.54 -32.51
C GLU A 382 -9.05 2.87 -31.13
N TYR A 383 -10.22 2.82 -30.47
CA TYR A 383 -10.37 2.10 -29.21
C TYR A 383 -9.98 0.63 -29.36
N GLY A 384 -10.41 -0.02 -30.45
CA GLY A 384 -10.08 -1.42 -30.73
C GLY A 384 -8.56 -1.64 -30.79
N LEU A 385 -7.85 -0.79 -31.53
CA LEU A 385 -6.38 -0.86 -31.66
C LEU A 385 -5.68 -0.69 -30.32
N MET A 386 -6.02 0.35 -29.55
CA MET A 386 -5.42 0.60 -28.24
C MET A 386 -5.75 -0.52 -27.25
N SER A 387 -7.00 -1.01 -27.27
CA SER A 387 -7.44 -2.07 -26.38
C SER A 387 -6.68 -3.39 -26.60
N ASN A 388 -6.30 -3.72 -27.84
CA ASN A 388 -5.50 -4.90 -28.13
C ASN A 388 -4.08 -4.77 -27.54
N THR A 389 -3.45 -3.59 -27.70
CA THR A 389 -2.13 -3.30 -27.12
C THR A 389 -2.16 -3.39 -25.59
N VAL A 390 -3.14 -2.75 -24.97
CA VAL A 390 -3.30 -2.75 -23.51
C VAL A 390 -3.65 -4.14 -22.97
N ALA A 391 -4.51 -4.90 -23.65
CA ALA A 391 -4.85 -6.25 -23.23
C ALA A 391 -3.62 -7.16 -23.20
N ARG A 392 -2.71 -7.02 -24.18
CA ARG A 392 -1.43 -7.73 -24.20
C ARG A 392 -0.57 -7.35 -23.00
N ILE A 393 -0.38 -6.06 -22.74
CA ILE A 393 0.36 -5.56 -21.57
C ILE A 393 -0.25 -6.12 -20.28
N LEU A 394 -1.56 -6.01 -20.08
CA LEU A 394 -2.21 -6.50 -18.86
C LEU A 394 -2.10 -8.03 -18.70
N SER A 395 -2.05 -8.79 -19.80
CA SER A 395 -1.86 -10.24 -19.75
C SER A 395 -0.45 -10.66 -19.31
N GLU A 396 0.55 -9.84 -19.63
CA GLU A 396 1.96 -10.04 -19.27
C GLU A 396 2.25 -9.63 -17.80
N HIS A 397 1.29 -8.99 -17.11
CA HIS A 397 1.44 -8.47 -15.76
C HIS A 397 0.38 -9.02 -14.77
N PRO A 398 0.65 -10.16 -14.09
CA PRO A 398 -0.30 -10.81 -13.18
C PRO A 398 -0.81 -9.94 -12.02
N GLY A 399 -0.06 -8.91 -11.61
CA GLY A 399 -0.45 -7.96 -10.56
C GLY A 399 -1.75 -7.19 -10.85
N PHE A 400 -2.17 -7.11 -12.12
CA PHE A 400 -3.44 -6.49 -12.52
C PHE A 400 -4.63 -7.46 -12.49
N GLN A 401 -4.40 -8.77 -12.39
CA GLN A 401 -5.47 -9.79 -12.38
C GLN A 401 -6.27 -9.79 -11.07
N GLY A 402 -5.66 -9.44 -9.94
CA GLY A 402 -6.38 -9.21 -8.69
C GLY A 402 -7.31 -7.99 -8.74
N VAL A 403 -6.92 -6.96 -9.48
CA VAL A 403 -7.72 -5.74 -9.70
C VAL A 403 -8.90 -6.00 -10.65
N LEU A 404 -8.70 -6.87 -11.64
CA LEU A 404 -9.74 -7.39 -12.56
C LEU A 404 -10.79 -8.28 -11.87
N SER A 405 -10.53 -8.73 -10.64
CA SER A 405 -11.47 -9.58 -9.87
C SER A 405 -12.56 -8.77 -9.15
N THR A 406 -12.39 -7.44 -9.02
CA THR A 406 -13.32 -6.52 -8.32
C THR A 406 -14.06 -5.57 -9.27
N SER A 407 -13.69 -5.55 -10.56
CA SER A 407 -14.27 -4.70 -11.59
C SER A 407 -14.44 -5.51 -12.87
N SER A 408 -15.40 -5.15 -13.73
CA SER A 408 -15.52 -5.81 -15.04
C SER A 408 -14.21 -5.65 -15.82
N SER A 409 -13.73 -6.74 -16.44
CA SER A 409 -12.50 -6.72 -17.25
C SER A 409 -12.55 -5.65 -18.35
N ALA A 410 -13.74 -5.36 -18.88
CA ALA A 410 -13.97 -4.31 -19.86
C ALA A 410 -13.79 -2.89 -19.29
N GLU A 411 -14.09 -2.66 -18.01
CA GLU A 411 -13.87 -1.35 -17.36
C GLU A 411 -12.38 -1.08 -17.17
N VAL A 412 -11.65 -2.06 -16.63
CA VAL A 412 -10.20 -1.96 -16.41
C VAL A 412 -9.48 -1.72 -17.74
N LEU A 413 -9.88 -2.42 -18.80
CA LEU A 413 -9.33 -2.23 -20.13
C LEU A 413 -9.57 -0.81 -20.65
N THR A 414 -10.78 -0.28 -20.49
CA THR A 414 -11.11 1.10 -20.94
C THR A 414 -10.36 2.15 -20.15
N ASP A 415 -10.25 1.99 -18.84
CA ASP A 415 -9.52 2.90 -17.97
C ASP A 415 -8.02 2.92 -18.34
N ALA A 416 -7.42 1.76 -18.63
CA ALA A 416 -6.03 1.65 -19.07
C ALA A 416 -5.80 2.21 -20.50
N VAL A 417 -6.76 2.03 -21.42
CA VAL A 417 -6.74 2.71 -22.74
C VAL A 417 -6.76 4.23 -22.57
N ALA A 418 -7.55 4.75 -21.62
CA ALA A 418 -7.59 6.19 -21.35
C ALA A 418 -6.23 6.71 -20.86
N VAL A 419 -5.56 5.97 -19.97
CA VAL A 419 -4.21 6.33 -19.50
C VAL A 419 -3.22 6.35 -20.66
N GLN A 420 -3.19 5.32 -21.51
CA GLN A 420 -2.29 5.29 -22.67
C GLN A 420 -2.58 6.43 -23.66
N LEU A 421 -3.86 6.77 -23.87
CA LEU A 421 -4.25 7.92 -24.70
C LEU A 421 -3.71 9.23 -24.12
N TYR A 422 -3.85 9.42 -22.80
CA TYR A 422 -3.34 10.60 -22.09
C TYR A 422 -1.81 10.71 -22.15
N LEU A 423 -1.09 9.58 -22.06
CA LEU A 423 0.37 9.53 -22.11
C LEU A 423 0.93 9.76 -23.52
N SER A 424 0.11 9.52 -24.56
CA SER A 424 0.47 9.81 -25.95
C SER A 424 0.39 11.30 -26.28
N PRO A 425 0.95 11.75 -27.42
CA PRO A 425 0.81 13.13 -27.90
C PRO A 425 -0.64 13.62 -28.04
N LYS A 426 -1.61 12.71 -28.23
CA LYS A 426 -3.05 13.04 -28.31
C LYS A 426 -3.61 13.57 -26.99
N GLY A 427 -2.98 13.25 -25.86
CA GLY A 427 -3.38 13.70 -24.53
C GLY A 427 -2.88 15.09 -24.13
N SER A 428 -2.01 15.71 -24.93
CA SER A 428 -1.28 16.93 -24.57
C SER A 428 -2.16 18.12 -24.17
N THR A 429 -3.37 18.21 -24.73
CA THR A 429 -4.29 19.34 -24.51
C THR A 429 -5.19 19.18 -23.27
N ILE A 430 -5.21 17.99 -22.63
CA ILE A 430 -6.12 17.67 -21.54
C ILE A 430 -5.86 18.59 -20.33
N ASP A 431 -4.60 18.74 -19.93
CA ASP A 431 -4.24 19.52 -18.74
C ASP A 431 -4.59 20.99 -18.88
N ALA A 432 -4.35 21.56 -20.06
CA ALA A 432 -4.69 22.95 -20.34
C ALA A 432 -6.20 23.20 -20.25
N GLY A 433 -7.03 22.23 -20.67
CA GLY A 433 -8.49 22.28 -20.49
C GLY A 433 -8.90 22.27 -19.02
N LEU A 434 -8.33 21.33 -18.26
CA LEU A 434 -8.63 21.15 -16.84
C LEU A 434 -8.19 22.34 -15.98
N ARG A 435 -6.97 22.87 -16.18
CA ARG A 435 -6.45 24.04 -15.44
C ARG A 435 -7.26 25.31 -15.68
N ARG A 436 -7.91 25.43 -16.85
CA ARG A 436 -8.84 26.53 -17.16
C ARG A 436 -10.24 26.33 -16.57
N GLY A 437 -10.53 25.16 -16.00
CA GLY A 437 -11.87 24.80 -15.54
C GLY A 437 -12.92 24.80 -16.66
N ALA A 438 -12.51 24.52 -17.90
CA ALA A 438 -13.41 24.53 -19.05
C ALA A 438 -14.20 23.22 -19.13
N ASN A 439 -15.48 23.29 -19.49
CA ASN A 439 -16.23 22.09 -19.87
C ASN A 439 -15.78 21.62 -21.25
N GLY A 440 -15.62 20.30 -21.47
CA GLY A 440 -15.28 19.79 -22.79
C GLY A 440 -14.97 18.28 -22.83
N PRO A 441 -14.61 17.76 -24.01
CA PRO A 441 -14.33 16.32 -24.22
C PRO A 441 -13.12 15.81 -23.42
N HIS A 442 -12.24 16.70 -22.96
CA HIS A 442 -11.12 16.34 -22.10
C HIS A 442 -11.56 15.86 -20.71
N VAL A 443 -12.73 16.28 -20.19
CA VAL A 443 -13.24 15.88 -18.87
C VAL A 443 -13.59 14.39 -18.78
N PRO A 444 -14.45 13.81 -19.66
CA PRO A 444 -14.76 12.38 -19.60
C PRO A 444 -13.52 11.52 -19.86
N VAL A 445 -12.59 11.95 -20.72
CA VAL A 445 -11.29 11.28 -20.90
C VAL A 445 -10.51 11.30 -19.58
N ALA A 446 -10.33 12.47 -18.97
CA ALA A 446 -9.58 12.63 -17.73
C ALA A 446 -10.16 11.82 -16.56
N ARG A 447 -11.49 11.69 -16.45
CA ARG A 447 -12.11 10.83 -15.44
C ARG A 447 -11.76 9.35 -15.64
N CYS A 448 -11.76 8.86 -16.88
CA CYS A 448 -11.29 7.51 -17.19
C CYS A 448 -9.80 7.34 -16.88
N VAL A 449 -8.98 8.37 -17.15
CA VAL A 449 -7.55 8.39 -16.78
C VAL A 449 -7.38 8.30 -15.27
N VAL A 450 -8.10 9.10 -14.47
CA VAL A 450 -8.06 9.04 -13.00
C VAL A 450 -8.45 7.66 -12.48
N ALA A 451 -9.51 7.06 -13.05
CA ALA A 451 -9.91 5.69 -12.71
C ALA A 451 -8.82 4.66 -13.03
N GLY A 452 -8.13 4.80 -14.17
CA GLY A 452 -7.02 3.93 -14.56
C GLY A 452 -5.79 4.10 -13.68
N LEU A 453 -5.38 5.35 -13.43
CA LEU A 453 -4.24 5.68 -12.57
C LEU A 453 -4.42 5.16 -11.14
N SER A 454 -5.66 5.12 -10.63
CA SER A 454 -5.94 4.58 -9.28
C SER A 454 -5.49 3.12 -9.09
N ARG A 455 -5.36 2.37 -10.20
CA ARG A 455 -4.94 0.97 -10.25
C ARG A 455 -3.44 0.79 -10.45
N LEU A 456 -2.72 1.85 -10.79
CA LEU A 456 -1.27 1.81 -10.97
C LEU A 456 -0.52 1.90 -9.63
N PRO A 457 0.70 1.35 -9.54
CA PRO A 457 1.53 1.47 -8.34
C PRO A 457 1.73 2.93 -7.93
N SER A 458 1.60 3.22 -6.64
CA SER A 458 1.91 4.55 -6.10
C SER A 458 3.42 4.73 -5.96
N HIS A 459 3.92 5.91 -6.33
CA HIS A 459 5.24 6.40 -5.98
C HIS A 459 5.18 7.16 -4.66
N ARG A 460 6.00 6.75 -3.70
CA ARG A 460 6.19 7.43 -2.41
C ARG A 460 7.62 7.90 -2.30
N GLY A 461 7.82 9.17 -2.00
CA GLY A 461 9.13 9.80 -1.98
C GLY A 461 9.26 10.97 -2.96
N PRO A 462 10.48 11.44 -3.21
CA PRO A 462 10.74 12.61 -4.04
C PRO A 462 10.40 12.37 -5.50
N ALA A 463 9.61 13.27 -6.08
CA ALA A 463 9.42 13.43 -7.51
C ALA A 463 9.83 14.85 -7.92
N THR A 464 10.38 15.02 -9.12
CA THR A 464 11.01 16.28 -9.54
C THR A 464 10.68 16.65 -10.99
N PHE A 465 10.75 17.94 -11.28
CA PHE A 465 10.86 18.49 -12.63
C PHE A 465 11.50 19.88 -12.56
N ALA A 466 12.14 20.31 -13.65
CA ALA A 466 12.64 21.67 -13.79
C ALA A 466 11.57 22.59 -14.39
N THR A 467 11.64 23.88 -14.07
CA THR A 467 10.75 24.91 -14.61
C THR A 467 11.43 26.29 -14.61
N GLU A 468 10.89 27.19 -15.42
CA GLU A 468 11.19 28.63 -15.37
C GLU A 468 10.04 29.37 -14.70
N LEU A 469 10.35 30.08 -13.60
CA LEU A 469 9.35 30.84 -12.85
C LEU A 469 9.57 32.34 -13.08
N PRO A 470 8.55 33.08 -13.57
CA PRO A 470 8.68 34.53 -13.69
C PRO A 470 8.83 35.17 -12.30
N PRO A 471 9.45 36.36 -12.20
CA PRO A 471 9.62 37.05 -10.92
C PRO A 471 8.32 37.25 -10.12
N SER A 472 7.17 37.35 -10.81
CA SER A 472 5.83 37.47 -10.22
C SER A 472 5.32 36.21 -9.52
N ALA A 473 5.89 35.03 -9.79
CA ALA A 473 5.50 33.77 -9.15
C ALA A 473 5.95 33.69 -7.69
N TRP A 474 7.12 34.24 -7.36
CA TRP A 474 7.71 34.09 -6.03
C TRP A 474 6.88 34.72 -4.90
N PRO A 475 6.35 35.95 -5.02
CA PRO A 475 5.46 36.51 -4.00
C PRO A 475 4.19 35.67 -3.78
N LEU A 476 3.68 35.01 -4.83
CA LEU A 476 2.50 34.13 -4.73
C LEU A 476 2.83 32.87 -3.91
N LEU A 477 4.01 32.30 -4.10
CA LEU A 477 4.48 31.12 -3.37
C LEU A 477 4.81 31.43 -1.91
N ASP A 478 5.43 32.58 -1.64
CA ASP A 478 5.76 33.01 -0.27
C ASP A 478 4.49 33.32 0.55
N GLY A 479 3.42 33.80 -0.11
CA GLY A 479 2.16 34.17 0.53
C GLY A 479 1.14 33.04 0.71
N ARG A 480 1.22 31.95 -0.06
CA ARG A 480 0.22 30.87 -0.07
C ARG A 480 0.82 29.51 0.25
N LYS A 481 0.39 28.95 1.39
CA LYS A 481 0.93 27.68 1.89
C LYS A 481 0.43 26.44 1.15
N VAL A 482 -0.64 26.53 0.35
CA VAL A 482 -1.25 25.38 -0.34
C VAL A 482 -1.60 25.70 -1.78
N LEU A 483 -1.20 24.79 -2.67
CA LEU A 483 -1.46 24.78 -4.10
C LEU A 483 -2.36 23.59 -4.42
N THR A 484 -3.41 23.77 -5.22
CA THR A 484 -4.24 22.65 -5.71
C THR A 484 -4.13 22.60 -7.22
N GLU A 485 -3.66 21.49 -7.76
CA GLU A 485 -3.49 21.31 -9.20
C GLU A 485 -4.74 20.64 -9.79
N TRP A 486 -5.38 21.27 -10.77
CA TRP A 486 -6.59 20.74 -11.40
C TRP A 486 -6.33 20.00 -12.72
N GLY A 487 -5.15 20.14 -13.33
CA GLY A 487 -4.66 19.23 -14.36
C GLY A 487 -3.97 18.00 -13.76
N PHE A 488 -3.37 17.16 -14.61
CA PHE A 488 -2.43 16.15 -14.15
C PHE A 488 -1.05 16.81 -13.98
N LEU A 489 -0.42 16.62 -12.82
CA LEU A 489 0.96 17.05 -12.62
C LEU A 489 1.90 15.94 -13.09
N ASN A 490 2.75 16.25 -14.06
CA ASN A 490 3.80 15.35 -14.53
C ASN A 490 5.09 15.64 -13.77
N ALA A 491 5.66 14.61 -13.16
CA ALA A 491 6.95 14.68 -12.48
C ALA A 491 7.77 13.41 -12.79
N LEU A 492 9.04 13.40 -12.41
CA LEU A 492 9.97 12.31 -12.60
C LEU A 492 10.52 11.81 -11.26
N THR A 493 10.89 10.55 -11.15
CA THR A 493 11.59 10.05 -9.95
C THR A 493 13.05 10.48 -9.87
N HIS A 494 13.62 10.97 -10.97
CA HIS A 494 14.98 11.48 -11.09
C HIS A 494 15.00 12.69 -12.03
N PRO A 495 15.97 13.61 -11.89
CA PRO A 495 16.17 14.71 -12.83
C PRO A 495 16.30 14.22 -14.28
N SER A 496 15.95 15.11 -15.21
CA SER A 496 16.17 14.93 -16.64
C SER A 496 16.87 16.16 -17.18
N SER A 497 17.85 15.96 -18.06
CA SER A 497 18.47 17.02 -18.84
C SER A 497 17.60 17.47 -20.02
N ALA A 498 16.53 16.76 -20.33
CA ALA A 498 15.59 17.11 -21.40
C ALA A 498 14.51 18.11 -20.95
N VAL A 499 14.38 18.34 -19.64
CA VAL A 499 13.45 19.33 -19.09
C VAL A 499 14.28 20.54 -18.65
N ASP A 500 14.18 21.62 -19.42
CA ASP A 500 14.89 22.86 -19.14
C ASP A 500 14.22 23.67 -18.02
N GLY A 501 15.01 24.58 -17.43
CA GLY A 501 14.53 25.56 -16.46
C GLY A 501 15.58 25.89 -15.42
N GLU A 502 15.46 27.04 -14.78
CA GLU A 502 16.42 27.54 -13.76
C GLU A 502 16.02 27.18 -12.31
N THR A 503 14.84 26.59 -12.13
CA THR A 503 14.30 26.21 -10.81
C THR A 503 13.91 24.74 -10.78
N ASP A 504 14.36 24.01 -9.76
CA ASP A 504 13.94 22.63 -9.51
C ASP A 504 12.71 22.59 -8.61
N VAL A 505 11.66 21.91 -9.04
CA VAL A 505 10.47 21.67 -8.23
C VAL A 505 10.53 20.24 -7.73
N LEU A 506 10.59 20.06 -6.42
CA LEU A 506 10.57 18.74 -5.80
C LEU A 506 9.30 18.56 -4.98
N VAL A 507 8.66 17.42 -5.16
CA VAL A 507 7.43 17.03 -4.49
C VAL A 507 7.67 15.77 -3.68
N TRP A 508 7.44 15.83 -2.37
CA TRP A 508 7.32 14.62 -1.57
C TRP A 508 5.95 13.97 -1.85
N SER A 509 5.98 12.92 -2.66
CA SER A 509 4.80 12.17 -3.13
C SER A 509 4.34 11.14 -2.10
N ILE A 510 3.02 11.01 -1.98
CA ILE A 510 2.32 9.99 -1.21
C ILE A 510 1.45 9.12 -2.13
N THR A 511 0.80 9.73 -3.15
CA THR A 511 -0.17 9.05 -4.02
C THR A 511 0.11 9.15 -5.51
N GLY A 512 1.15 9.89 -5.93
CA GLY A 512 1.57 9.97 -7.33
C GLY A 512 1.70 8.58 -7.96
N ARG A 513 1.35 8.41 -9.23
CA ARG A 513 1.22 7.09 -9.88
C ARG A 513 2.32 6.86 -10.89
N ARG A 514 3.00 5.71 -10.79
CA ARG A 514 4.03 5.31 -11.74
C ARG A 514 3.37 4.82 -13.03
N THR A 515 3.76 5.40 -14.15
CA THR A 515 3.11 5.13 -15.44
C THR A 515 3.85 4.15 -16.32
N LYS A 516 5.07 3.74 -15.96
CA LYS A 516 5.97 2.85 -16.73
C LYS A 516 5.26 1.69 -17.46
N LEU A 517 4.28 1.07 -16.82
CA LEU A 517 3.53 -0.05 -17.38
C LEU A 517 2.69 0.33 -18.62
N LEU A 518 2.12 1.53 -18.65
CA LEU A 518 1.18 2.00 -19.67
C LEU A 518 1.78 3.11 -20.55
N GLU A 519 3.06 3.44 -20.36
CA GLU A 519 3.79 4.31 -21.28
C GLU A 519 3.75 3.72 -22.71
N PRO A 520 3.55 4.56 -23.73
CA PRO A 520 3.62 4.10 -25.12
C PRO A 520 5.02 3.60 -25.46
N SER A 521 5.11 2.65 -26.39
CA SER A 521 6.40 2.09 -26.84
C SER A 521 7.29 3.14 -27.55
N GLU A 522 6.67 4.14 -28.15
CA GLU A 522 7.32 5.30 -28.77
C GLU A 522 6.98 6.55 -27.95
N GLY A 523 7.99 7.36 -27.61
CA GLY A 523 7.82 8.58 -26.82
C GLY A 523 7.40 8.38 -25.36
N GLY A 524 7.48 7.15 -24.85
CA GLY A 524 7.20 6.84 -23.45
C GLY A 524 8.29 7.35 -22.50
N VAL A 525 7.90 7.72 -21.28
CA VAL A 525 8.80 8.25 -20.25
C VAL A 525 8.92 7.28 -19.08
N GLU A 526 10.08 6.63 -18.95
CA GLU A 526 10.28 5.50 -18.03
C GLU A 526 10.00 5.81 -16.56
N ASN A 527 10.43 6.99 -16.10
CA ASN A 527 10.43 7.37 -14.69
C ASN A 527 9.32 8.37 -14.33
N ARG A 528 8.27 8.47 -15.17
CA ARG A 528 7.17 9.40 -14.94
C ARG A 528 6.29 9.00 -13.75
N VAL A 529 5.97 10.00 -12.96
CA VAL A 529 4.98 9.99 -11.88
C VAL A 529 3.89 11.00 -12.22
N LEU A 530 2.63 10.58 -12.13
CA LEU A 530 1.47 11.44 -12.32
C LEU A 530 0.72 11.68 -11.02
N PHE A 531 0.46 12.94 -10.70
CA PHE A 531 -0.52 13.31 -9.69
C PHE A 531 -1.84 13.65 -10.38
N VAL A 532 -2.94 13.23 -9.76
CA VAL A 532 -4.28 13.40 -10.35
C VAL A 532 -4.83 14.81 -10.11
N PRO A 533 -5.74 15.28 -10.97
CA PRO A 533 -6.53 16.49 -10.73
C PRO A 533 -7.14 16.56 -9.33
N GLY A 534 -7.03 17.72 -8.69
CA GLY A 534 -7.44 18.00 -7.33
C GLY A 534 -6.38 17.70 -6.27
N THR A 535 -5.19 17.21 -6.65
CA THR A 535 -4.10 16.97 -5.69
C THR A 535 -3.63 18.30 -5.12
N SER A 536 -3.49 18.34 -3.80
CA SER A 536 -3.08 19.53 -3.07
C SER A 536 -1.68 19.37 -2.50
N PHE A 537 -0.88 20.43 -2.59
CA PHE A 537 0.52 20.46 -2.22
C PHE A 537 0.76 21.61 -1.25
N LYS A 538 1.42 21.32 -0.13
CA LYS A 538 1.91 22.34 0.78
C LYS A 538 3.27 22.84 0.31
N VAL A 539 3.44 24.16 0.21
CA VAL A 539 4.74 24.77 -0.03
C VAL A 539 5.53 24.72 1.28
N LEU A 540 6.67 24.02 1.25
CA LEU A 540 7.54 23.89 2.41
C LEU A 540 8.64 24.95 2.38
N GLU A 541 9.32 25.08 1.25
CA GLU A 541 10.46 25.99 1.07
C GLU A 541 10.51 26.52 -0.36
N THR A 542 10.89 27.78 -0.51
CA THR A 542 11.15 28.45 -1.79
C THR A 542 12.54 29.06 -1.76
N ARG A 543 13.30 28.87 -2.84
CA ARG A 543 14.60 29.49 -3.05
C ARG A 543 14.67 30.03 -4.47
N LYS A 544 14.89 31.34 -4.60
CA LYS A 544 15.05 31.99 -5.91
C LYS A 544 16.37 31.54 -6.57
N PRO A 545 16.41 31.41 -7.90
CA PRO A 545 17.67 31.23 -8.62
C PRO A 545 18.60 32.41 -8.36
N ALA A 546 19.90 32.12 -8.32
CA ALA A 546 20.97 33.10 -8.13
C ALA A 546 22.15 32.78 -9.06
N ALA A 547 23.13 33.70 -9.17
CA ALA A 547 24.29 33.48 -10.01
C ALA A 547 25.03 32.18 -9.62
N GLY A 548 25.07 31.21 -10.54
CA GLY A 548 25.70 29.91 -10.33
C GLY A 548 24.90 28.92 -9.46
N ALA A 549 23.65 29.23 -9.10
CA ALA A 549 22.82 28.36 -8.27
C ALA A 549 21.36 28.32 -8.76
N ARG A 550 20.84 27.09 -8.98
CA ARG A 550 19.45 26.85 -9.35
C ARG A 550 18.49 27.22 -8.21
N GLY A 551 17.33 27.75 -8.59
CA GLY A 551 16.20 27.91 -7.68
C GLY A 551 15.65 26.58 -7.21
N ALA A 552 14.86 26.57 -6.13
CA ALA A 552 14.16 25.38 -5.67
C ALA A 552 12.76 25.72 -5.12
N VAL A 553 11.80 24.84 -5.38
CA VAL A 553 10.49 24.85 -4.74
C VAL A 553 10.24 23.46 -4.15
N LEU A 554 10.19 23.36 -2.83
CA LEU A 554 9.97 22.11 -2.11
C LEU A 554 8.51 22.03 -1.68
N LEU A 555 7.83 20.97 -2.13
CA LEU A 555 6.42 20.75 -1.95
C LEU A 555 6.17 19.42 -1.23
N ARG A 556 5.13 19.35 -0.41
CA ARG A 556 4.62 18.09 0.14
C ARG A 556 3.21 17.84 -0.34
N GLU A 557 2.95 16.65 -0.87
CA GLU A 557 1.59 16.21 -1.14
C GLU A 557 0.78 16.11 0.17
N LEU A 558 -0.43 16.68 0.16
CA LEU A 558 -1.37 16.62 1.27
C LEU A 558 -2.42 15.53 1.03
N THR A 559 -2.76 14.80 2.08
CA THR A 559 -3.91 13.88 2.02
C THR A 559 -5.22 14.63 2.21
N ALA A 560 -6.34 14.08 1.72
CA ALA A 560 -7.67 14.66 1.94
C ALA A 560 -8.02 14.85 3.43
N SER A 561 -7.42 14.06 4.33
CA SER A 561 -7.61 14.20 5.78
C SER A 561 -6.93 15.42 6.40
N GLU A 562 -5.97 16.03 5.69
CA GLU A 562 -5.18 17.16 6.18
C GLU A 562 -5.77 18.51 5.75
N ILE A 563 -6.82 18.51 4.93
CA ILE A 563 -7.43 19.72 4.37
C ILE A 563 -8.86 19.76 4.88
N ASP A 564 -9.20 20.81 5.63
CA ASP A 564 -10.57 21.01 6.10
C ASP A 564 -11.49 21.49 4.97
N GLU A 565 -12.81 21.54 5.26
CA GLU A 565 -13.83 21.97 4.29
C GLU A 565 -13.64 23.42 3.80
N THR A 566 -12.79 24.21 4.47
CA THR A 566 -12.42 25.58 4.08
C THR A 566 -11.09 25.66 3.31
N GLY A 567 -10.45 24.52 3.04
CA GLY A 567 -9.17 24.45 2.34
C GLY A 567 -7.96 24.77 3.23
N ARG A 568 -8.12 24.82 4.55
CA ARG A 568 -7.00 25.06 5.47
C ARG A 568 -6.35 23.74 5.87
N VAL A 569 -5.04 23.78 6.02
CA VAL A 569 -4.25 22.62 6.45
C VAL A 569 -4.34 22.47 7.96
N ALA A 570 -4.60 21.26 8.44
CA ALA A 570 -4.50 20.94 9.85
C ALA A 570 -3.06 21.19 10.35
N ASN A 571 -2.92 22.00 11.41
CA ASN A 571 -1.62 22.41 11.95
C ASN A 571 -0.93 21.34 12.82
N ASP A 572 -1.58 20.19 13.04
CA ASP A 572 -1.15 19.11 13.93
C ASP A 572 -0.13 18.15 13.30
N ARG A 573 0.24 18.36 12.02
CA ARG A 573 1.14 17.46 11.26
C ARG A 573 2.51 18.04 10.93
N ALA A 574 3.04 18.91 11.79
CA ALA A 574 4.36 19.53 11.61
C ALA A 574 5.50 18.51 11.42
N SER A 575 5.41 17.33 12.06
CA SER A 575 6.40 16.26 11.91
C SER A 575 6.47 15.69 10.48
N LEU A 576 5.35 15.63 9.75
CA LEU A 576 5.34 15.18 8.35
C LEU A 576 5.94 16.22 7.41
N ASP A 577 5.77 17.51 7.72
CA ASP A 577 6.43 18.59 6.98
C ASP A 577 7.94 18.52 7.15
N GLU A 578 8.43 18.34 8.38
CA GLU A 578 9.86 18.21 8.67
C GLU A 578 10.47 16.98 8.00
N LEU A 579 9.78 15.83 8.05
CA LEU A 579 10.24 14.60 7.39
C LEU A 579 10.35 14.80 5.87
N ALA A 580 9.31 15.34 5.25
CA ALA A 580 9.32 15.62 3.82
C ALA A 580 10.42 16.63 3.47
N MET A 581 10.55 17.72 4.23
CA MET A 581 11.57 18.73 4.03
C MET A 581 12.98 18.13 4.07
N ASN A 582 13.29 17.38 5.13
CA ASN A 582 14.61 16.79 5.32
C ASN A 582 14.95 15.82 4.20
N SER A 583 13.99 14.98 3.80
CA SER A 583 14.21 14.07 2.69
C SER A 583 14.41 14.80 1.36
N LEU A 584 13.62 15.84 1.07
CA LEU A 584 13.76 16.61 -0.17
C LEU A 584 15.10 17.35 -0.23
N ARG A 585 15.54 17.96 0.88
CA ARG A 585 16.85 18.62 0.98
C ARG A 585 18.00 17.63 0.78
N GLN A 586 17.91 16.45 1.39
CA GLN A 586 18.90 15.40 1.17
C GLN A 586 18.94 14.99 -0.30
N THR A 587 17.78 14.83 -0.96
CA THR A 587 17.70 14.52 -2.38
C THR A 587 18.33 15.60 -3.26
N VAL A 588 18.05 16.88 -3.01
CA VAL A 588 18.70 18.00 -3.72
C VAL A 588 20.22 17.95 -3.56
N GLN A 589 20.70 17.70 -2.35
CA GLN A 589 22.13 17.63 -2.06
C GLN A 589 22.79 16.45 -2.80
N THR A 590 22.20 15.27 -2.73
CA THR A 590 22.70 14.07 -3.42
C THR A 590 22.73 14.27 -4.94
N TRP A 591 21.72 14.92 -5.52
CA TRP A 591 21.71 15.21 -6.96
C TRP A 591 22.74 16.27 -7.36
N ALA A 592 22.95 17.29 -6.52
CA ALA A 592 24.00 18.27 -6.75
C ALA A 592 25.40 17.65 -6.70
N GLU A 593 25.63 16.68 -5.80
CA GLU A 593 26.90 15.95 -5.67
C GLU A 593 27.14 14.98 -6.83
N ALA A 594 26.10 14.33 -7.33
CA ALA A 594 26.20 13.37 -8.43
C ALA A 594 26.39 14.03 -9.81
N GLY A 595 26.06 15.31 -9.99
CA GLY A 595 26.44 16.08 -11.18
C GLY A 595 26.05 15.42 -12.53
N GLU A 596 27.01 15.32 -13.45
CA GLU A 596 26.84 14.68 -14.78
C GLU A 596 26.74 13.14 -14.71
N ASP A 597 27.10 12.51 -13.59
CA ASP A 597 27.02 11.06 -13.40
C ASP A 597 25.58 10.58 -13.11
N LEU A 598 24.64 11.51 -12.94
CA LEU A 598 23.23 11.19 -12.79
C LEU A 598 22.67 10.62 -14.09
N VAL A 599 22.11 9.41 -14.03
CA VAL A 599 21.35 8.83 -15.14
C VAL A 599 20.10 9.69 -15.38
N ALA A 600 20.23 10.68 -16.25
CA ALA A 600 19.15 11.56 -16.64
C ALA A 600 18.10 10.77 -17.41
N THR A 601 16.83 11.01 -17.11
CA THR A 601 15.75 10.40 -17.89
C THR A 601 15.82 10.93 -19.32
N VAL A 602 16.04 10.06 -20.30
CA VAL A 602 15.99 10.38 -21.73
C VAL A 602 14.53 10.43 -22.15
N MET A 603 14.11 11.51 -22.79
CA MET A 603 12.79 11.67 -23.40
C MET A 603 12.87 12.59 -24.62
N ASP A 604 11.88 12.51 -25.51
CA ASP A 604 11.76 13.43 -26.64
C ASP A 604 11.21 14.81 -26.21
N GLU A 605 11.32 15.78 -27.12
CA GLU A 605 10.92 17.18 -26.89
C GLU A 605 9.40 17.30 -26.61
N GLN A 606 8.56 16.52 -27.29
CA GLN A 606 7.10 16.56 -27.08
C GLN A 606 6.70 16.02 -25.70
N ALA A 607 7.39 14.99 -25.22
CA ALA A 607 7.21 14.47 -23.87
C ALA A 607 7.71 15.48 -22.83
N ALA A 608 8.83 16.17 -23.10
CA ALA A 608 9.38 17.20 -22.22
C ALA A 608 8.41 18.37 -21.99
N GLU A 609 7.67 18.81 -23.02
CA GLU A 609 6.63 19.85 -22.92
C GLU A 609 5.51 19.53 -21.90
N ARG A 610 5.35 18.26 -21.51
CA ARG A 610 4.35 17.84 -20.52
C ARG A 610 4.77 18.16 -19.08
N PHE A 611 6.04 18.49 -18.86
CA PHE A 611 6.63 18.82 -17.57
C PHE A 611 6.74 20.36 -17.41
N GLY A 612 7.20 20.81 -16.24
CA GLY A 612 7.49 22.24 -16.01
C GLY A 612 6.32 23.09 -15.50
N ALA A 613 5.08 22.62 -15.55
CA ALA A 613 3.95 23.36 -14.99
C ALA A 613 3.97 23.31 -13.45
N LEU A 614 4.07 24.48 -12.80
CA LEU A 614 3.97 24.57 -11.34
C LEU A 614 2.52 24.30 -10.88
N PRO A 615 2.30 23.43 -9.89
CA PRO A 615 0.94 23.06 -9.48
C PRO A 615 0.13 24.27 -9.01
N GLY A 616 -1.12 24.33 -9.45
CA GLY A 616 -2.11 25.32 -9.00
C GLY A 616 -1.90 26.74 -9.53
N LEU A 617 -0.96 26.97 -10.46
CA LEU A 617 -0.82 28.22 -11.19
C LEU A 617 -1.32 28.08 -12.64
N ALA A 618 -1.84 29.17 -13.21
CA ALA A 618 -2.36 29.26 -14.57
C ALA A 618 -2.17 30.64 -15.19
#